data_AF-A0A3A8Q5W3-F1
#
_entry.id   AF-A0A3A8Q5W3-F1
#
_cell.length_a   1.000
_cell.length_b   1.000
_cell.length_c   1.000
_cell.angle_alpha   90.00
_cell.angle_beta   90.00
_cell.angle_gamma   90.00
#
_symmetry.space_group_name_H-M   'P 1'
#
loop_
_entity.id
_entity.type
_entity.pdbx_description
1 polymer ?
#
loop_
_entity_poly.entity_id
_entity_poly.type
_entity_poly.pdbx_seq_one_letter_code
_entity_poly.pdbx_strand_id
1 'polypeptide(L)'
;MSMERLLEEFSRSHFSRPPAMAEQIADFEARVGWKLDADLRAFYLHSNGGTLFELEPDASYRILPLAEIRRARLAIMGRDDDTHGAPSQYTLVDMQDTNYVVLDVSQQESGRYPLFDAWHETFPKTKRIASSFSEFLERAMRSDGFSYWLDR
;
A
#
# COMPACT_ATOMS: atom_id res chain seq x y z
N MET A 1 -7.98 -13.46 7.62
CA MET A 1 -7.38 -13.58 8.98
C MET A 1 -7.60 -12.28 9.74
N SER A 2 -7.45 -12.23 11.07
CA SER A 2 -7.46 -10.94 11.80
C SER A 2 -6.17 -10.17 11.50
N MET A 3 -6.22 -8.84 11.61
CA MET A 3 -5.05 -8.00 11.38
C MET A 3 -3.88 -8.37 12.29
N GLU A 4 -4.14 -8.64 13.57
CA GLU A 4 -3.11 -9.08 14.53
C GLU A 4 -2.34 -10.33 14.05
N ARG A 5 -3.05 -11.35 13.57
CA ARG A 5 -2.40 -12.56 13.04
C ARG A 5 -1.59 -12.29 11.76
N LEU A 6 -2.08 -11.38 10.92
CA LEU A 6 -1.33 -10.96 9.73
C LEU A 6 -0.03 -10.25 10.10
N LEU A 7 -0.04 -9.43 11.15
CA LEU A 7 1.15 -8.73 11.65
C LEU A 7 2.17 -9.69 12.27
N GLU A 8 1.72 -10.68 13.03
CA GLU A 8 2.58 -11.75 13.56
C GLU A 8 3.25 -12.56 12.43
N GLU A 9 2.47 -12.92 11.40
CA GLU A 9 3.00 -13.62 10.23
C GLU A 9 4.00 -12.76 9.47
N PHE A 10 3.66 -11.48 9.25
CA PHE A 10 4.53 -10.51 8.59
C PHE A 10 5.87 -10.37 9.31
N SER A 11 5.88 -10.20 10.63
CA SER A 11 7.13 -10.11 11.40
C SER A 11 7.94 -11.40 11.42
N ARG A 12 7.29 -12.57 11.28
CA ARG A 12 7.97 -13.87 11.34
C ARG A 12 8.59 -14.26 10.00
N SER A 13 7.92 -13.94 8.90
CA SER A 13 8.22 -14.52 7.58
C SER A 13 8.59 -13.46 6.53
N HIS A 14 8.50 -12.18 6.87
CA HIS A 14 8.80 -11.06 5.99
C HIS A 14 9.68 -10.02 6.69
N PHE A 15 10.05 -8.97 5.96
CA PHE A 15 11.04 -8.01 6.44
C PHE A 15 10.36 -6.72 6.87
N SER A 16 9.98 -6.68 8.16
CA SER A 16 9.41 -5.51 8.80
C SER A 16 10.45 -4.42 9.02
N ARG A 17 10.06 -3.15 8.80
CA ARG A 17 10.80 -1.98 9.29
C ARG A 17 10.41 -1.65 10.74
N PRO A 18 11.22 -0.85 11.47
CA PRO A 18 10.83 -0.35 12.78
C PRO A 18 9.42 0.27 12.75
N PRO A 19 8.61 0.08 13.81
CA PRO A 19 7.30 0.72 13.96
C PRO A 19 7.31 2.22 13.73
N ALA A 20 6.23 2.77 13.18
CA ALA A 20 6.01 4.22 13.18
C ALA A 20 5.61 4.70 14.58
N MET A 21 6.17 5.85 14.99
CA MET A 21 5.74 6.55 16.19
C MET A 21 4.38 7.23 15.95
N ALA A 22 3.63 7.49 17.02
CA ALA A 22 2.34 8.15 16.93
C ALA A 22 2.45 9.54 16.28
N GLU A 23 3.53 10.26 16.55
CA GLU A 23 3.85 11.56 15.97
C GLU A 23 4.07 11.45 14.46
N GLN A 24 4.77 10.41 13.99
CA GLN A 24 5.00 10.20 12.55
C GLN A 24 3.69 9.92 11.80
N ILE A 25 2.76 9.21 12.45
CA ILE A 25 1.42 9.02 11.90
C ILE A 25 0.65 10.34 11.87
N ALA A 26 0.69 11.13 12.94
CA ALA A 26 0.02 12.43 12.99
C ALA A 26 0.56 13.39 11.93
N ASP A 27 1.89 13.46 11.76
CA ASP A 27 2.56 14.26 10.74
C ASP A 27 2.18 13.80 9.33
N PHE A 28 2.12 12.48 9.12
CA PHE A 28 1.64 11.91 7.87
C PHE A 28 0.22 12.36 7.55
N GLU A 29 -0.73 12.15 8.48
CA GLU A 29 -2.14 12.49 8.30
C GLU A 29 -2.34 13.99 8.07
N ALA A 30 -1.58 14.83 8.77
CA ALA A 30 -1.58 16.28 8.57
C ALA A 30 -1.05 16.68 7.18
N ARG A 31 0.03 16.03 6.71
CA ARG A 31 0.64 16.27 5.40
C ARG A 31 -0.29 15.89 4.25
N VAL A 32 -0.98 14.75 4.34
CA VAL A 32 -1.79 14.21 3.24
C VAL A 32 -3.26 14.64 3.29
N GLY A 33 -3.74 15.11 4.45
CA GLY A 33 -5.11 15.60 4.62
C GLY A 33 -6.16 14.51 4.79
N TRP A 34 -5.75 13.26 5.02
CA TRP A 34 -6.63 12.10 5.25
C TRP A 34 -6.09 11.21 6.37
N LYS A 35 -6.95 10.36 6.93
CA LYS A 35 -6.60 9.50 8.08
C LYS A 35 -6.40 8.05 7.68
N LEU A 36 -5.40 7.40 8.27
CA LEU A 36 -5.21 5.95 8.17
C LEU A 36 -6.46 5.24 8.73
N ASP A 37 -7.02 4.29 7.97
CA ASP A 37 -8.02 3.39 8.51
C ASP A 37 -7.40 2.43 9.54
N ALA A 38 -8.22 1.63 10.23
CA ALA A 38 -7.74 0.81 11.35
C ALA A 38 -6.67 -0.24 10.96
N ASP A 39 -6.58 -0.68 9.69
CA ASP A 39 -5.70 -1.75 9.22
C ASP A 39 -4.36 -1.11 8.90
N LEU A 40 -4.40 -0.01 8.15
CA LEU A 40 -3.21 0.79 7.88
C LEU A 40 -2.61 1.31 9.19
N ARG A 41 -3.43 1.84 10.11
CA ARG A 41 -2.94 2.32 11.41
C ARG A 41 -2.33 1.19 12.24
N ALA A 42 -2.98 0.04 12.33
CA ALA A 42 -2.43 -1.12 13.02
C ALA A 42 -1.11 -1.59 12.39
N PHE A 43 -1.05 -1.62 11.05
CA PHE A 43 0.16 -1.97 10.32
C PHE A 43 1.29 -0.98 10.57
N TYR A 44 1.07 0.33 10.42
CA TYR A 44 2.11 1.32 10.58
C TYR A 44 2.61 1.44 12.03
N LEU A 45 1.74 1.21 13.02
CA LEU A 45 2.14 1.08 14.43
C LEU A 45 2.94 -0.20 14.73
N HIS A 46 2.87 -1.20 13.85
CA HIS A 46 3.64 -2.44 13.95
C HIS A 46 4.92 -2.39 13.11
N SER A 47 4.88 -1.72 11.96
CA SER A 47 5.98 -1.61 11.02
C SER A 47 5.79 -0.44 10.06
N ASN A 48 6.77 0.48 10.00
CA ASN A 48 6.72 1.61 9.09
C ASN A 48 7.10 1.21 7.65
N GLY A 49 6.25 0.41 7.02
CA GLY A 49 6.53 -0.25 5.74
C GLY A 49 7.37 -1.51 5.91
N GLY A 50 7.80 -2.09 4.79
CA GLY A 50 8.61 -3.31 4.77
C GLY A 50 8.46 -4.05 3.46
N THR A 51 9.06 -5.23 3.36
CA THR A 51 9.04 -6.03 2.13
C THR A 51 8.53 -7.43 2.37
N LEU A 52 7.82 -7.98 1.37
CA LEU A 52 7.43 -9.39 1.37
C LEU A 52 8.47 -10.23 0.62
N PHE A 53 8.67 -11.45 1.10
CA PHE A 53 9.53 -12.52 0.56
C PHE A 53 11.04 -12.26 0.56
N GLU A 54 11.47 -11.07 0.14
CA GLU A 54 12.88 -10.71 -0.03
C GLU A 54 13.14 -9.29 0.50
N LEU A 55 14.41 -8.93 0.70
CA LEU A 55 14.82 -7.56 0.99
C LEU A 55 14.92 -6.74 -0.30
N GLU A 56 14.95 -5.42 -0.18
CA GLU A 56 15.33 -4.56 -1.29
C GLU A 56 16.77 -4.86 -1.74
N PRO A 57 17.06 -4.86 -3.07
CA PRO A 57 16.20 -4.39 -4.16
C PRO A 57 15.30 -5.47 -4.81
N ASP A 58 15.37 -6.73 -4.35
CA ASP A 58 14.77 -7.87 -5.07
C ASP A 58 13.31 -8.17 -4.66
N ALA A 59 12.80 -7.49 -3.62
CA ALA A 59 11.45 -7.65 -3.08
C ALA A 59 10.34 -7.43 -4.12
N SER A 60 9.45 -8.41 -4.32
CA SER A 60 8.29 -8.26 -5.22
C SER A 60 7.22 -7.30 -4.70
N TYR A 61 7.15 -7.14 -3.38
CA TYR A 61 6.22 -6.21 -2.72
C TYR A 61 6.99 -5.34 -1.74
N ARG A 62 7.08 -4.04 -2.04
CA ARG A 62 7.65 -3.04 -1.14
C ARG A 62 6.54 -2.16 -0.58
N ILE A 63 6.07 -2.47 0.62
CA ILE A 63 5.08 -1.66 1.33
C ILE A 63 5.78 -0.37 1.79
N LEU A 64 5.32 0.77 1.26
CA LEU A 64 6.01 2.04 1.42
C LEU A 64 5.97 2.53 2.87
N PRO A 65 7.09 3.09 3.39
CA PRO A 65 7.04 3.85 4.64
C PRO A 65 6.18 5.11 4.46
N LEU A 66 5.60 5.60 5.56
CA LEU A 66 4.69 6.77 5.56
C LEU A 66 5.29 8.00 4.86
N ALA A 67 6.61 8.18 4.93
CA ALA A 67 7.32 9.31 4.32
C ALA A 67 7.33 9.25 2.78
N GLU A 68 7.21 8.06 2.18
CA GLU A 68 7.30 7.86 0.73
C GLU A 68 5.94 7.86 0.04
N ILE A 69 4.86 7.56 0.78
CA ILE A 69 3.49 7.65 0.31
C ILE A 69 3.21 9.05 -0.23
N ARG A 70 2.72 9.09 -1.47
CA ARG A 70 2.39 10.32 -2.21
C ARG A 70 1.23 10.06 -3.16
N ARG A 71 0.71 11.11 -3.79
CA ARG A 71 -0.32 10.97 -4.82
C ARG A 71 0.18 10.08 -5.96
N ALA A 72 -0.67 9.13 -6.39
CA ALA A 72 -0.33 8.14 -7.41
C ALA A 72 0.11 8.80 -8.72
N ARG A 73 -0.59 9.85 -9.17
CA ARG A 73 -0.21 10.64 -10.35
C ARG A 73 1.21 11.23 -10.31
N LEU A 74 1.65 11.69 -9.13
CA LEU A 74 3.02 12.16 -8.98
C LEU A 74 4.03 11.01 -8.98
N ALA A 75 3.72 9.88 -8.34
CA ALA A 75 4.62 8.73 -8.25
C ALA A 75 4.79 8.01 -9.60
N ILE A 76 3.68 7.79 -10.31
CA ILE A 76 3.64 6.97 -11.53
C ILE A 76 3.99 7.81 -12.75
N MET A 77 3.37 9.00 -12.88
CA MET A 77 3.51 9.84 -14.09
C MET A 77 4.52 10.98 -13.94
N GLY A 78 5.05 11.21 -12.74
CA GLY A 78 5.94 12.33 -12.46
C GLY A 78 5.27 13.71 -12.54
N ARG A 79 3.93 13.77 -12.62
CA ARG A 79 3.16 15.02 -12.76
C ARG A 79 1.93 15.01 -11.85
N ASP A 80 1.71 16.11 -11.13
CA ASP A 80 0.57 16.26 -10.22
C ASP A 80 -0.53 17.14 -10.85
N ASP A 81 -1.14 16.64 -11.93
CA ASP A 81 -2.28 17.28 -12.58
C ASP A 81 -3.41 16.27 -12.87
N ASP A 82 -4.63 16.78 -13.08
CA ASP A 82 -5.84 15.95 -13.16
C ASP A 82 -5.91 15.07 -14.43
N THR A 83 -5.09 15.33 -15.45
CA THR A 83 -5.01 14.46 -16.63
C THR A 83 -4.29 13.15 -16.34
N HIS A 84 -3.51 13.12 -15.26
CA HIS A 84 -2.71 11.97 -14.84
C HIS A 84 -3.34 11.18 -13.70
N GLY A 85 -4.62 11.39 -13.38
CA GLY A 85 -5.35 10.59 -12.39
C GLY A 85 -5.96 11.37 -11.23
N ALA A 86 -6.78 10.68 -10.44
CA ALA A 86 -7.55 11.31 -9.36
C ALA A 86 -6.64 11.80 -8.22
N PRO A 87 -6.90 12.99 -7.63
CA PRO A 87 -6.14 13.51 -6.50
C PRO A 87 -6.28 12.68 -5.21
N SER A 88 -7.28 11.80 -5.15
CA SER A 88 -7.58 10.93 -4.02
C SER A 88 -6.81 9.61 -4.04
N GLN A 89 -6.06 9.30 -5.10
CA GLN A 89 -5.29 8.06 -5.20
C GLN A 89 -3.88 8.26 -4.64
N TYR A 90 -3.46 7.41 -3.71
CA TYR A 90 -2.14 7.45 -3.08
C TYR A 90 -1.44 6.10 -3.22
N THR A 91 -0.11 6.12 -3.42
CA THR A 91 0.71 4.91 -3.47
C THR A 91 0.79 4.26 -2.10
N LEU A 92 0.73 2.93 -2.05
CA LEU A 92 0.88 2.16 -0.82
C LEU A 92 1.95 1.08 -0.94
N VAL A 93 1.98 0.37 -2.07
CA VAL A 93 2.97 -0.67 -2.34
C VAL A 93 3.62 -0.36 -3.69
N ASP A 94 4.94 -0.40 -3.71
CA ASP A 94 5.76 -0.36 -4.92
C ASP A 94 6.06 -1.82 -5.32
N MET A 95 5.70 -2.19 -6.54
CA MET A 95 5.86 -3.55 -7.07
C MET A 95 7.26 -3.80 -7.67
N GLN A 96 8.17 -2.83 -7.54
CA GLN A 96 9.56 -2.86 -8.04
C GLN A 96 9.71 -3.06 -9.56
N ASP A 97 8.62 -2.89 -10.31
CA ASP A 97 8.55 -3.03 -11.77
C ASP A 97 7.93 -1.78 -12.42
N THR A 98 8.04 -0.63 -11.75
CA THR A 98 7.38 0.66 -12.07
C THR A 98 5.87 0.72 -11.79
N ASN A 99 5.27 -0.37 -11.28
CA ASN A 99 3.85 -0.42 -10.91
C ASN A 99 3.64 -0.24 -9.42
N TYR A 100 2.42 0.16 -9.08
CA TYR A 100 2.04 0.40 -7.70
C TYR A 100 0.71 -0.25 -7.38
N VAL A 101 0.56 -0.67 -6.13
CA VAL A 101 -0.76 -0.80 -5.51
C VAL A 101 -1.09 0.54 -4.86
N VAL A 102 -2.25 1.08 -5.22
CA VAL A 102 -2.75 2.36 -4.74
C VAL A 102 -4.01 2.16 -3.91
N LEU A 103 -4.26 3.09 -2.99
CA LEU A 103 -5.54 3.22 -2.30
C LEU A 103 -6.23 4.49 -2.77
N ASP A 104 -7.57 4.49 -2.77
CA ASP A 104 -8.38 5.68 -3.08
C ASP A 104 -9.09 6.19 -1.84
N VAL A 105 -8.66 7.34 -1.31
CA VAL A 105 -9.19 7.90 -0.06
C VAL A 105 -10.58 8.50 -0.20
N SER A 106 -11.07 8.66 -1.44
CA SER A 106 -12.45 9.06 -1.70
C SER A 106 -13.46 7.90 -1.57
N GLN A 107 -12.95 6.66 -1.50
CA GLN A 107 -13.74 5.45 -1.39
C GLN A 107 -13.50 4.78 -0.04
N GLN A 108 -14.58 4.45 0.67
CA GLN A 108 -14.50 3.61 1.86
C GLN A 108 -15.59 2.55 1.81
N GLU A 109 -15.21 1.32 2.11
CA GLU A 109 -16.14 0.20 2.28
C GLU A 109 -15.98 -0.34 3.70
N SER A 110 -17.05 -0.30 4.49
CA SER A 110 -17.00 -0.67 5.91
C SER A 110 -15.88 0.02 6.70
N GLY A 111 -15.60 1.28 6.34
CA GLY A 111 -14.55 2.11 6.96
C GLY A 111 -13.11 1.79 6.51
N ARG A 112 -12.92 0.99 5.44
CA ARG A 112 -11.61 0.61 4.90
C ARG A 112 -11.40 1.17 3.50
N TYR A 113 -10.15 1.52 3.17
CA TYR A 113 -9.82 1.92 1.81
C TYR A 113 -9.64 0.69 0.91
N PRO A 114 -10.34 0.60 -0.23
CA PRO A 114 -10.06 -0.42 -1.23
C PRO A 114 -8.72 -0.17 -1.91
N LEU A 115 -8.08 -1.26 -2.37
CA LEU A 115 -6.79 -1.22 -3.05
C LEU A 115 -6.96 -1.59 -4.52
N PHE A 116 -6.15 -0.92 -5.36
CA PHE A 116 -6.18 -1.05 -6.80
C PHE A 116 -4.79 -1.30 -7.34
N ASP A 117 -4.73 -2.16 -8.36
CA ASP A 117 -3.56 -2.27 -9.23
C ASP A 117 -3.50 -1.04 -10.14
N ALA A 118 -2.37 -0.33 -10.08
CA ALA A 118 -2.05 0.83 -10.89
C ALA A 118 -0.83 0.52 -11.76
N TRP A 119 -1.12 -0.10 -12.91
CA TRP A 119 -0.15 -0.40 -13.94
C TRP A 119 0.24 0.86 -14.72
N HIS A 120 1.54 1.19 -14.77
CA HIS A 120 2.04 2.44 -15.35
C HIS A 120 1.48 2.72 -16.75
N GLU A 121 1.48 1.71 -17.63
CA GLU A 121 1.11 1.88 -19.05
C GLU A 121 -0.36 2.26 -19.27
N THR A 122 -1.24 1.92 -18.33
CA THR A 122 -2.69 2.15 -18.46
C THR A 122 -3.25 3.16 -17.46
N PHE A 123 -2.41 3.62 -16.52
CA PHE A 123 -2.78 4.64 -15.56
C PHE A 123 -3.29 5.90 -16.28
N PRO A 124 -4.42 6.51 -15.88
CA PRO A 124 -5.13 6.37 -14.60
C PRO A 124 -6.21 5.28 -14.54
N LYS A 125 -6.27 4.34 -15.50
CA LYS A 125 -7.17 3.19 -15.36
C LYS A 125 -6.60 2.23 -14.32
N THR A 126 -7.39 1.91 -13.30
CA THR A 126 -6.98 0.99 -12.22
C THR A 126 -8.01 -0.12 -12.05
N LYS A 127 -7.55 -1.28 -11.57
CA LYS A 127 -8.40 -2.46 -11.28
C LYS A 127 -8.41 -2.70 -9.79
N ARG A 128 -9.59 -2.81 -9.18
CA ARG A 128 -9.69 -3.16 -7.75
C ARG A 128 -9.16 -4.58 -7.51
N ILE A 129 -8.29 -4.75 -6.54
CA ILE A 129 -7.66 -6.04 -6.19
C ILE A 129 -7.97 -6.51 -4.77
N ALA A 130 -8.32 -5.58 -3.86
CA ALA A 130 -8.75 -5.88 -2.50
C ALA A 130 -9.75 -4.84 -1.97
N SER A 131 -10.60 -5.24 -1.03
CA SER A 131 -11.53 -4.37 -0.30
C SER A 131 -10.90 -3.64 0.88
N SER A 132 -9.74 -4.11 1.34
CA SER A 132 -9.04 -3.58 2.51
C SER A 132 -7.57 -3.99 2.49
N PHE A 133 -6.76 -3.30 3.30
CA PHE A 133 -5.34 -3.62 3.43
C PHE A 133 -5.12 -5.01 4.03
N SER A 134 -5.93 -5.44 5.01
CA SER A 134 -5.84 -6.79 5.57
C SER A 134 -6.11 -7.89 4.53
N GLU A 135 -7.12 -7.72 3.67
CA GLU A 135 -7.37 -8.65 2.55
C GLU A 135 -6.19 -8.69 1.57
N PHE A 136 -5.65 -7.52 1.22
CA PHE A 136 -4.49 -7.43 0.35
C PHE A 136 -3.28 -8.16 0.95
N LEU A 137 -2.93 -7.84 2.20
CA LEU A 137 -1.76 -8.40 2.88
C LEU A 137 -1.89 -9.92 3.01
N GLU A 138 -3.07 -10.42 3.37
CA GLU A 138 -3.33 -11.86 3.45
C GLU A 138 -3.09 -12.59 2.12
N ARG A 139 -3.54 -12.03 1.00
CA ARG A 139 -3.36 -12.64 -0.32
C ARG A 139 -1.93 -12.48 -0.81
N ALA A 140 -1.31 -11.31 -0.61
CA ALA A 140 0.05 -11.02 -1.01
C ALA A 140 1.05 -11.94 -0.31
N MET A 141 0.94 -12.17 1.00
CA MET A 141 1.85 -13.08 1.73
C MET A 141 1.74 -14.54 1.28
N ARG A 142 0.59 -14.94 0.69
CA ARG A 142 0.35 -16.29 0.16
C ARG A 142 0.70 -16.44 -1.32
N SER A 143 1.15 -15.38 -1.96
CA SER A 143 1.30 -15.36 -3.41
C SER A 143 2.67 -15.84 -3.91
N ASP A 144 3.61 -16.15 -3.02
CA ASP A 144 4.98 -16.57 -3.38
C ASP A 144 5.67 -15.56 -4.31
N GLY A 145 5.54 -14.27 -4.01
CA GLY A 145 6.10 -13.16 -4.79
C GLY A 145 5.30 -12.75 -6.03
N PHE A 146 4.35 -13.57 -6.50
CA PHE A 146 3.56 -13.24 -7.70
C PHE A 146 2.47 -12.21 -7.40
N SER A 147 2.12 -11.36 -8.38
CA SER A 147 0.93 -10.49 -8.32
C SER A 147 -0.36 -11.33 -8.36
N TYR A 148 -0.96 -11.60 -7.20
CA TYR A 148 -2.03 -12.61 -7.05
C TYR A 148 -3.33 -12.32 -7.84
N TRP A 149 -3.49 -11.09 -8.33
CA TRP A 149 -4.67 -10.63 -9.08
C TRP A 149 -4.52 -10.76 -10.60
N LEU A 150 -3.35 -11.19 -11.07
CA LEU A 150 -3.09 -11.52 -12.46
C LEU A 150 -3.36 -13.01 -12.65
N ASP A 151 -4.24 -13.32 -13.61
CA ASP A 151 -4.44 -14.69 -14.06
C ASP A 151 -3.14 -15.19 -14.72
N ARG A 152 -2.81 -16.46 -14.53
CA ARG A 152 -1.71 -17.14 -15.23
C ARG A 152 -2.14 -17.64 -16.60
#